data_AF-A0A9P6GZS0-F1
#
_entry.id   AF-A0A9P6GZS0-F1
#
_cell.length_a   1.000
_cell.length_b   1.000
_cell.length_c   1.000
_cell.angle_alpha   90.00
_cell.angle_beta   90.00
_cell.angle_gamma   90.00
#
_symmetry.space_group_name_H-M   'P 1'
#
loop_
_entity.id
_entity.type
_entity.pdbx_description
1 polymer ?
#
loop_
_entity_poly.entity_id
_entity_poly.type
_entity_poly.pdbx_seq_one_letter_code
_entity_poly.pdbx_strand_id
1 'polypeptide(L)'
;MKDNFFMTEKEREYVAECFLRNVKYLSSSIDYKNIFNSPSVKMDNPFVDQSDKKIPGNYFGRELKKTIKTPNHHSGIPIDHLNYNLRLRYKLEDIISKLIFHKYYTVNDTTVQDTLETVNLEIEELVSFDKFFILLDYLISEIETHSIKFIYISLVNNYESIRNPDPLRSFLDTNLSRLPAVEYDEIPKAFIERFMYNDSGILLATSLIIINNDLVGYFYYYIIVNESSFLDNDYIWMFLAVLISLVDDDKKFKLVEITRMKIFELKQKGGEKFDKTEYFLKAIGLSKEDVL
;
A
#
# COMPACT_ATOMS: atom_id res chain seq x y z
N MET A 1 45.31 3.56 14.48
CA MET A 1 44.03 4.22 14.14
C MET A 1 43.10 3.97 15.31
N LYS A 2 42.56 5.02 15.93
CA LYS A 2 41.61 4.88 17.05
C LYS A 2 40.21 4.82 16.46
N ASP A 3 39.55 3.69 16.62
CA ASP A 3 38.15 3.53 16.27
C ASP A 3 37.31 4.39 17.22
N ASN A 4 36.71 5.45 16.67
CA ASN A 4 35.74 6.28 17.37
C ASN A 4 34.42 5.50 17.48
N PHE A 5 34.30 4.61 18.45
CA PHE A 5 33.00 4.09 18.86
C PHE A 5 32.27 5.19 19.63
N PHE A 6 31.18 5.69 19.04
CA PHE A 6 30.33 6.76 19.58
C PHE A 6 29.61 6.37 20.90
N MET A 7 29.65 5.09 21.28
CA MET A 7 29.08 4.56 22.52
C MET A 7 30.01 3.54 23.17
N THR A 8 30.12 3.66 24.49
CA THR A 8 30.73 2.66 25.36
C THR A 8 29.92 1.36 25.36
N GLU A 9 30.56 0.25 25.72
CA GLU A 9 29.91 -1.07 25.77
C GLU A 9 28.71 -1.08 26.73
N LYS A 10 28.80 -0.34 27.83
CA LYS A 10 27.70 -0.13 28.79
C LYS A 10 26.51 0.64 28.21
N GLU A 11 26.75 1.64 27.37
CA GLU A 11 25.67 2.38 26.71
C GLU A 11 24.97 1.51 25.67
N ARG A 12 25.72 0.64 24.98
CA ARG A 12 25.14 -0.38 24.08
C ARG A 12 24.29 -1.40 24.84
N GLU A 13 24.75 -1.86 25.99
CA GLU A 13 23.99 -2.78 26.85
C GLU A 13 22.74 -2.12 27.42
N TYR A 14 22.82 -0.86 27.87
CA TYR A 14 21.68 -0.12 28.39
C TYR A 14 20.60 0.10 27.33
N VAL A 15 20.99 0.49 26.11
CA VAL A 15 20.04 0.61 24.99
C VAL A 15 19.46 -0.76 24.66
N ALA A 16 20.28 -1.82 24.59
CA ALA A 16 19.77 -3.17 24.39
C ALA A 16 18.76 -3.59 25.48
N GLU A 17 19.00 -3.21 26.73
CA GLU A 17 18.10 -3.46 27.86
C GLU A 17 16.80 -2.65 27.73
N CYS A 18 16.84 -1.40 27.27
CA CYS A 18 15.64 -0.59 26.96
C CYS A 18 14.79 -1.21 25.84
N PHE A 19 15.42 -1.65 24.75
CA PHE A 19 14.76 -2.40 23.68
C PHE A 19 14.15 -3.71 24.21
N LEU A 20 14.89 -4.48 25.02
CA LEU A 20 14.43 -5.73 25.65
C LEU A 20 13.26 -5.53 26.61
N ARG A 21 13.27 -4.44 27.39
CA ARG A 21 12.20 -4.12 28.33
C ARG A 21 10.91 -3.80 27.60
N ASN A 22 10.99 -3.06 26.49
CA ASN A 22 9.82 -2.66 25.72
C ASN A 22 9.20 -3.80 24.92
N VAL A 23 10.01 -4.75 24.43
CA VAL A 23 9.50 -5.97 23.75
C VAL A 23 8.61 -6.81 24.67
N LYS A 24 8.96 -6.94 25.96
CA LYS A 24 8.17 -7.68 26.96
C LYS A 24 6.79 -7.09 27.27
N TYR A 25 6.55 -5.81 26.93
CA TYR A 25 5.30 -5.10 27.22
C TYR A 25 4.53 -4.73 25.93
N LEU A 26 4.84 -5.38 24.80
CA LEU A 26 4.17 -5.15 23.52
C LEU A 26 2.71 -5.62 23.54
N SER A 27 1.82 -4.71 23.96
CA SER A 27 0.37 -4.80 23.81
C SER A 27 -0.18 -3.67 22.95
N SER A 28 0.64 -3.04 22.08
CA SER A 28 0.15 -2.05 21.12
C SER A 28 -0.60 -2.76 20.00
N SER A 29 -1.93 -2.84 20.12
CA SER A 29 -2.79 -3.18 18.99
C SER A 29 -2.59 -2.13 17.90
N ILE A 30 -1.90 -2.47 16.82
CA ILE A 30 -1.81 -1.58 15.66
C ILE A 30 -3.20 -1.47 15.04
N ASP A 31 -3.73 -0.25 14.95
CA ASP A 31 -4.92 0.02 14.15
C ASP A 31 -4.52 0.04 12.66
N TYR A 32 -4.76 -1.08 11.98
CA TYR A 32 -4.42 -1.25 10.57
C TYR A 32 -5.22 -0.33 9.63
N LYS A 33 -6.28 0.33 10.12
CA LYS A 33 -7.12 1.24 9.31
C LYS A 33 -6.36 2.38 8.65
N ASN A 34 -5.15 2.68 9.11
CA ASN A 34 -4.32 3.78 8.59
C ASN A 34 -2.91 3.35 8.19
N ILE A 35 -2.62 2.06 8.06
CA ILE A 35 -1.25 1.60 7.78
C ILE A 35 -0.74 2.11 6.42
N PHE A 36 -1.65 2.22 5.44
CA PHE A 36 -1.35 2.76 4.13
C PHE A 36 -1.49 4.29 4.08
N ASN A 37 -1.92 4.98 5.14
CA ASN A 37 -1.94 6.45 5.17
C ASN A 37 -0.53 7.01 5.39
N SER A 38 -0.14 7.99 4.58
CA SER A 38 1.18 8.63 4.70
C SER A 38 1.17 9.62 5.87
N PRO A 39 2.27 9.80 6.64
CA PRO A 39 2.36 10.79 7.71
C PRO A 39 2.18 12.25 7.24
N SER A 40 2.08 12.49 5.93
CA SER A 40 1.84 13.81 5.36
C SER A 40 0.40 14.32 5.52
N VAL A 41 -0.54 13.48 5.96
CA VAL A 41 -1.88 13.93 6.33
C VAL A 41 -1.89 14.21 7.83
N LYS A 42 -1.90 15.49 8.19
CA LYS A 42 -2.02 15.97 9.57
C LYS A 42 -3.07 15.15 10.32
N MET A 43 -2.67 14.48 11.39
CA MET A 43 -3.60 14.07 12.43
C MET A 43 -4.14 15.35 13.05
N ASP A 44 -5.30 15.80 12.58
CA ASP A 44 -5.99 16.92 13.21
C ASP A 44 -6.51 16.47 14.59
N ASN A 45 -6.14 17.29 15.56
CA ASN A 45 -6.57 17.23 16.95
C ASN A 45 -8.10 17.21 17.09
N PRO A 46 -8.62 16.65 18.19
CA PRO A 46 -10.04 16.45 18.39
C PRO A 46 -10.80 17.78 18.53
N PHE A 47 -11.99 17.82 17.91
CA PHE A 47 -13.13 18.68 18.21
C PHE A 47 -12.81 20.14 18.62
N VAL A 48 -12.89 21.05 17.64
CA VAL A 48 -13.28 22.43 17.91
C VAL A 48 -14.66 22.67 17.30
N ASP A 49 -15.53 23.16 18.16
CA ASP A 49 -16.96 23.35 17.99
C ASP A 49 -17.34 24.32 16.87
N GLN A 50 -18.56 24.16 16.39
CA GLN A 50 -19.20 24.90 15.30
C GLN A 50 -19.20 26.41 15.52
N SER A 51 -18.89 27.20 14.47
CA SER A 51 -19.65 28.41 14.15
C SER A 51 -19.27 29.00 12.78
N ASP A 52 -20.32 29.22 11.98
CA ASP A 52 -20.45 30.25 10.96
C ASP A 52 -19.38 30.41 9.88
N LYS A 53 -19.53 29.68 8.77
CA LYS A 53 -19.23 30.24 7.44
C LYS A 53 -20.35 29.97 6.44
N LYS A 54 -21.08 31.05 6.20
CA LYS A 54 -22.14 31.32 5.21
C LYS A 54 -22.05 30.48 3.92
N ILE A 55 -23.17 29.82 3.64
CA ILE A 55 -23.59 29.37 2.31
C ILE A 55 -23.79 30.61 1.42
N PRO A 56 -23.14 30.74 0.25
CA PRO A 56 -23.65 31.59 -0.81
C PRO A 56 -24.64 30.76 -1.63
N GLY A 57 -25.92 31.03 -1.44
CA GLY A 57 -26.99 30.54 -2.29
C GLY A 57 -26.98 31.19 -3.67
N ASN A 58 -27.61 30.47 -4.59
CA ASN A 58 -28.18 30.87 -5.88
C ASN A 58 -27.24 31.17 -7.05
N TYR A 59 -27.25 30.25 -8.03
CA TYR A 59 -27.56 30.61 -9.41
C TYR A 59 -28.41 29.49 -10.07
N PHE A 60 -29.74 29.59 -9.89
CA PHE A 60 -30.69 29.08 -10.89
C PHE A 60 -30.58 30.00 -12.13
N GLY A 61 -30.55 29.42 -13.34
CA GLY A 61 -30.76 30.17 -14.58
C GLY A 61 -29.54 30.64 -15.37
N ARG A 62 -28.44 29.89 -15.38
CA ARG A 62 -27.49 29.95 -16.51
C ARG A 62 -27.46 28.60 -17.19
N GLU A 63 -27.85 28.56 -18.46
CA GLU A 63 -27.61 27.44 -19.35
C GLU A 63 -26.14 27.06 -19.25
N LEU A 64 -25.86 25.97 -18.52
CA LEU A 64 -24.57 25.32 -18.53
C LEU A 64 -24.39 24.82 -19.96
N LYS A 65 -23.76 25.64 -20.81
CA LYS A 65 -23.07 25.14 -22.00
C LYS A 65 -22.31 23.92 -21.54
N LYS A 66 -22.75 22.75 -22.00
CA LYS A 66 -22.11 21.45 -21.80
C LYS A 66 -20.64 21.60 -22.21
N THR A 67 -19.76 21.96 -21.28
CA THR A 67 -18.34 21.66 -21.40
C THR A 67 -18.21 20.19 -21.10
N ILE A 68 -18.67 19.36 -22.03
CA ILE A 68 -18.11 18.04 -22.24
C ILE A 68 -16.65 18.34 -22.50
N LYS A 69 -15.79 18.15 -21.50
CA LYS A 69 -14.36 18.02 -21.75
C LYS A 69 -14.23 16.80 -22.63
N THR A 70 -14.18 17.02 -23.94
CA THR A 70 -13.78 16.00 -24.90
C THR A 70 -12.48 15.39 -24.38
N PRO A 71 -12.35 14.05 -24.34
CA PRO A 71 -11.09 13.41 -23.95
C PRO A 71 -9.99 13.98 -24.85
N ASN A 72 -8.77 14.16 -24.33
CA ASN A 72 -7.66 14.73 -25.08
C ASN A 72 -7.45 13.93 -26.38
N HIS A 73 -8.04 14.42 -27.47
CA HIS A 73 -7.87 13.87 -28.80
C HIS A 73 -6.46 14.28 -29.23
N HIS A 74 -5.55 13.31 -29.30
CA HIS A 74 -4.42 13.45 -30.19
C HIS A 74 -4.97 13.62 -31.60
N SER A 75 -5.06 14.87 -32.05
CA SER A 75 -4.93 15.32 -33.44
C SER A 75 -5.20 14.24 -34.52
N GLY A 76 -6.47 13.92 -34.79
CA GLY A 76 -6.92 13.28 -36.03
C GLY A 76 -6.40 11.88 -36.37
N ILE A 77 -5.68 11.19 -35.48
CA ILE A 77 -5.16 9.84 -35.72
C ILE A 77 -6.18 8.83 -35.16
N PRO A 78 -6.73 7.91 -35.98
CA PRO A 78 -7.62 6.86 -35.48
C PRO A 78 -6.92 5.98 -34.43
N ILE A 79 -7.66 5.52 -33.42
CA ILE A 79 -7.14 4.75 -32.26
C ILE A 79 -6.34 3.53 -32.72
N ASP A 80 -6.76 2.89 -33.82
CA ASP A 80 -6.13 1.70 -34.41
C ASP A 80 -4.73 1.96 -34.98
N HIS A 81 -4.32 3.22 -35.11
CA HIS A 81 -3.00 3.64 -35.56
C HIS A 81 -2.10 4.16 -34.42
N LEU A 82 -2.60 4.24 -33.19
CA LEU A 82 -1.79 4.62 -32.03
C LEU A 82 -0.83 3.49 -31.62
N ASN A 83 0.23 3.81 -30.89
CA ASN A 83 1.04 2.79 -30.23
C ASN A 83 0.17 2.01 -29.22
N TYR A 84 0.41 0.71 -29.09
CA TYR A 84 -0.27 -0.21 -28.17
C TYR A 84 -0.55 0.38 -26.78
N ASN A 85 0.47 0.97 -26.13
CA ASN A 85 0.32 1.53 -24.79
C ASN A 85 -0.69 2.70 -24.73
N LEU A 86 -0.77 3.50 -25.79
CA LEU A 86 -1.76 4.58 -25.87
C LEU A 86 -3.16 4.02 -26.09
N ARG A 87 -3.31 2.94 -26.88
CA ARG A 87 -4.61 2.27 -27.07
C ARG A 87 -5.16 1.72 -25.77
N LEU A 88 -4.34 1.01 -24.99
CA LEU A 88 -4.73 0.48 -23.69
C LEU A 88 -5.16 1.59 -22.73
N ARG A 89 -4.40 2.70 -22.70
CA ARG A 89 -4.75 3.86 -21.87
C ARG A 89 -6.09 4.48 -22.26
N TYR A 90 -6.38 4.61 -23.55
CA TYR A 90 -7.67 5.12 -24.02
C TYR A 90 -8.82 4.15 -23.72
N LYS A 91 -8.57 2.84 -23.89
CA LYS A 91 -9.53 1.80 -23.52
C LYS A 91 -9.89 1.89 -22.03
N LEU A 92 -8.90 2.06 -21.14
CA LEU A 92 -9.14 2.29 -19.71
C LEU A 92 -9.99 3.54 -19.46
N GLU A 93 -9.70 4.66 -20.12
CA GLU A 93 -10.48 5.89 -19.96
C GLU A 93 -11.94 5.72 -20.39
N ASP A 94 -12.18 5.01 -21.48
CA ASP A 94 -13.52 4.70 -21.98
C ASP A 94 -14.28 3.79 -21.01
N ILE A 95 -13.65 2.71 -20.53
CA ILE A 95 -14.24 1.78 -19.55
C ILE A 95 -14.61 2.51 -18.24
N ILE A 96 -13.69 3.31 -17.69
CA ILE A 96 -13.95 4.10 -16.47
C ILE A 96 -15.12 5.06 -16.70
N SER A 97 -15.16 5.75 -17.84
CA SER A 97 -16.23 6.69 -18.15
C SER A 97 -17.59 5.99 -18.24
N LYS A 98 -17.63 4.79 -18.84
CA LYS A 98 -18.83 3.95 -18.93
C LYS A 98 -19.29 3.47 -17.56
N LEU A 99 -18.38 3.02 -16.70
CA LEU A 99 -18.72 2.58 -15.33
C LEU A 99 -19.21 3.73 -14.46
N ILE A 100 -18.55 4.90 -14.50
CA ILE A 100 -19.02 6.09 -13.77
C ILE A 100 -20.40 6.50 -14.27
N PHE A 101 -20.60 6.51 -15.60
CA PHE A 101 -21.91 6.82 -16.16
C PHE A 101 -22.97 5.82 -15.68
N HIS A 102 -22.65 4.53 -15.69
CA HIS A 102 -23.54 3.48 -15.19
C HIS A 102 -23.91 3.70 -13.73
N LYS A 103 -22.92 3.86 -12.83
CA LYS A 103 -23.13 4.05 -11.39
C LYS A 103 -24.07 5.20 -11.04
N TYR A 104 -24.06 6.28 -11.82
CA TYR A 104 -24.82 7.49 -11.51
C TYR A 104 -26.05 7.72 -12.41
N TYR A 105 -26.14 7.07 -13.57
CA TYR A 105 -27.14 7.43 -14.60
C TYR A 105 -27.90 6.26 -15.27
N THR A 106 -27.47 4.99 -15.16
CA THR A 106 -28.18 3.84 -15.79
C THR A 106 -28.20 2.58 -14.92
N VAL A 107 -29.21 1.72 -15.06
CA VAL A 107 -29.43 0.51 -14.20
C VAL A 107 -29.11 -0.82 -14.93
N ASN A 108 -28.31 -0.81 -16.01
CA ASN A 108 -28.00 -2.04 -16.76
C ASN A 108 -26.70 -2.72 -16.27
N ASP A 109 -26.85 -3.85 -15.55
CA ASP A 109 -25.76 -4.65 -14.96
C ASP A 109 -24.74 -5.21 -15.97
N THR A 110 -25.08 -5.26 -17.27
CA THR A 110 -24.19 -5.77 -18.32
C THR A 110 -22.85 -5.02 -18.37
N THR A 111 -22.84 -3.73 -18.02
CA THR A 111 -21.61 -2.91 -18.06
C THR A 111 -20.57 -3.36 -17.03
N VAL A 112 -21.01 -3.80 -15.84
CA VAL A 112 -20.12 -4.29 -14.78
C VAL A 112 -19.52 -5.63 -15.19
N GLN A 113 -20.34 -6.53 -15.71
CA GLN A 113 -19.91 -7.85 -16.16
C GLN A 113 -18.93 -7.76 -17.35
N ASP A 114 -19.24 -6.96 -18.37
CA ASP A 114 -18.34 -6.73 -19.51
C ASP A 114 -16.99 -6.14 -19.07
N THR A 115 -17.02 -5.28 -18.05
CA THR A 115 -15.80 -4.70 -17.48
C THR A 115 -14.98 -5.75 -16.73
N LEU A 116 -15.63 -6.58 -15.90
CA LEU A 116 -14.98 -7.68 -15.20
C LEU A 116 -14.33 -8.66 -16.18
N GLU A 117 -15.01 -9.03 -17.27
CA GLU A 117 -14.45 -9.88 -18.32
C GLU A 117 -13.22 -9.25 -18.97
N THR A 118 -13.27 -7.95 -19.28
CA THR A 118 -12.12 -7.22 -19.82
C THR A 118 -10.94 -7.21 -18.83
N VAL A 119 -11.19 -6.92 -17.56
CA VAL A 119 -10.17 -6.96 -16.52
C VAL A 119 -9.55 -8.36 -16.42
N ASN A 120 -10.36 -9.40 -16.39
CA ASN A 120 -9.87 -10.78 -16.27
C ASN A 120 -8.98 -11.21 -17.43
N LEU A 121 -9.25 -10.71 -18.65
CA LEU A 121 -8.48 -11.04 -19.84
C LEU A 121 -7.17 -10.25 -19.96
N GLU A 122 -7.15 -8.99 -19.47
CA GLU A 122 -6.07 -8.04 -19.78
C GLU A 122 -5.32 -7.52 -18.55
N ILE A 123 -5.60 -8.05 -17.35
CA ILE A 123 -5.03 -7.54 -16.09
C ILE A 123 -3.50 -7.41 -16.12
N GLU A 124 -2.79 -8.37 -16.71
CA GLU A 124 -1.31 -8.36 -16.83
C GLU A 124 -0.78 -7.08 -17.50
N GLU A 125 -1.53 -6.54 -18.46
CA GLU A 125 -1.15 -5.33 -19.18
C GLU A 125 -1.68 -4.08 -18.50
N LEU A 126 -2.90 -4.15 -17.96
CA LEU A 126 -3.58 -3.02 -17.35
C LEU A 126 -2.93 -2.57 -16.04
N VAL A 127 -2.35 -3.49 -15.25
CA VAL A 127 -1.68 -3.16 -13.97
C VAL A 127 -0.54 -2.15 -14.08
N SER A 128 0.02 -1.99 -15.28
CA SER A 128 1.10 -1.02 -15.55
C SER A 128 0.62 0.43 -15.61
N PHE A 129 -0.70 0.67 -15.62
CA PHE A 129 -1.29 2.00 -15.72
C PHE A 129 -1.94 2.44 -14.41
N ASP A 130 -1.55 3.61 -13.88
CA ASP A 130 -2.13 4.18 -12.65
C ASP A 130 -3.67 4.26 -12.66
N LYS A 131 -4.26 4.53 -13.82
CA LYS A 131 -5.72 4.60 -14.00
C LYS A 131 -6.43 3.26 -13.78
N PHE A 132 -5.73 2.15 -13.90
CA PHE A 132 -6.30 0.83 -13.63
C PHE A 132 -6.74 0.70 -12.17
N PHE A 133 -6.01 1.29 -11.23
CA PHE A 133 -6.41 1.24 -9.82
C PHE A 133 -7.67 2.08 -9.54
N ILE A 134 -7.86 3.18 -10.27
CA ILE A 134 -9.13 3.94 -10.25
C ILE A 134 -10.27 3.06 -10.76
N LEU A 135 -10.06 2.32 -11.86
CA LEU A 135 -11.04 1.37 -12.38
C LEU A 135 -11.39 0.30 -11.32
N LEU A 136 -10.39 -0.26 -10.66
CA LEU A 136 -10.58 -1.29 -9.63
C LEU A 136 -11.38 -0.76 -8.43
N ASP A 137 -11.14 0.48 -7.98
CA ASP A 137 -11.91 1.11 -6.90
C ASP A 137 -13.42 1.15 -7.21
N TYR A 138 -13.78 1.44 -8.45
CA TYR A 138 -15.18 1.40 -8.89
C TYR A 138 -15.71 -0.02 -9.04
N LEU A 139 -14.89 -0.92 -9.58
CA LEU A 139 -15.34 -2.28 -9.90
C LEU A 139 -15.56 -3.11 -8.63
N ILE A 140 -14.67 -3.04 -7.64
CA ILE A 140 -14.73 -3.86 -6.42
C ILE A 140 -16.02 -3.62 -5.61
N SER A 141 -16.63 -2.43 -5.70
CA SER A 141 -17.89 -2.18 -4.99
C SER A 141 -19.11 -2.87 -5.59
N GLU A 142 -19.00 -3.38 -6.81
CA GLU A 142 -20.15 -3.87 -7.61
C GLU A 142 -20.03 -5.36 -7.99
N ILE A 143 -18.97 -6.06 -7.58
CA ILE A 143 -18.71 -7.46 -7.95
C ILE A 143 -18.67 -8.40 -6.74
N GLU A 144 -18.82 -9.70 -7.00
CA GLU A 144 -18.80 -10.74 -5.97
C GLU A 144 -17.40 -11.01 -5.41
N THR A 145 -17.35 -11.49 -4.16
CA THR A 145 -16.12 -11.79 -3.42
C THR A 145 -15.17 -12.74 -4.18
N HIS A 146 -15.71 -13.72 -4.90
CA HIS A 146 -14.88 -14.64 -5.70
C HIS A 146 -14.13 -13.91 -6.82
N SER A 147 -14.79 -12.97 -7.50
CA SER A 147 -14.17 -12.14 -8.54
C SER A 147 -13.14 -11.17 -7.94
N ILE A 148 -13.40 -10.62 -6.76
CA ILE A 148 -12.42 -9.81 -6.02
C ILE A 148 -11.16 -10.64 -5.71
N LYS A 149 -11.34 -11.90 -5.27
CA LYS A 149 -10.22 -12.82 -4.99
C LYS A 149 -9.36 -13.05 -6.23
N PHE A 150 -10.00 -13.30 -7.37
CA PHE A 150 -9.30 -13.49 -8.64
C PHE A 150 -8.47 -12.25 -9.03
N ILE A 151 -9.05 -11.05 -8.93
CA ILE A 151 -8.34 -9.80 -9.20
C ILE A 151 -7.16 -9.64 -8.24
N TYR A 152 -7.35 -9.91 -6.95
CA TYR A 152 -6.31 -9.75 -5.94
C TYR A 152 -5.13 -10.72 -6.15
N ILE A 153 -5.39 -12.00 -6.43
CA ILE A 153 -4.36 -12.97 -6.81
C ILE A 153 -3.66 -12.54 -8.09
N SER A 154 -4.40 -12.03 -9.07
CA SER A 154 -3.84 -11.50 -10.32
C SER A 154 -2.93 -10.29 -10.09
N LEU A 155 -3.22 -9.41 -9.13
CA LEU A 155 -2.31 -8.32 -8.72
C LEU A 155 -1.02 -8.87 -8.11
N VAL A 156 -1.12 -9.89 -7.26
CA VAL A 156 0.03 -10.59 -6.67
C VAL A 156 0.90 -11.25 -7.75
N ASN A 157 0.28 -11.89 -8.75
CA ASN A 157 0.99 -12.51 -9.86
C ASN A 157 1.76 -11.51 -10.74
N ASN A 158 1.26 -10.28 -10.83
CA ASN A 158 1.77 -9.25 -11.74
C ASN A 158 2.39 -8.06 -11.00
N TYR A 159 2.79 -8.23 -9.75
CA TYR A 159 3.30 -7.14 -8.90
C TYR A 159 4.50 -6.40 -9.50
N GLU A 160 5.36 -7.10 -10.24
CA GLU A 160 6.54 -6.52 -10.90
C GLU A 160 6.17 -5.56 -12.04
N SER A 161 5.00 -5.73 -12.65
CA SER A 161 4.48 -4.87 -13.72
C SER A 161 3.88 -3.56 -13.20
N ILE A 162 3.63 -3.45 -11.88
CA ILE A 162 3.10 -2.25 -11.23
C ILE A 162 4.24 -1.26 -11.02
N ARG A 163 4.33 -0.26 -11.91
CA ARG A 163 5.44 0.72 -11.94
C ARG A 163 5.35 1.82 -10.89
N ASN A 164 4.12 2.24 -10.58
CA ASN A 164 3.86 3.27 -9.60
C ASN A 164 3.13 2.64 -8.40
N PRO A 165 3.74 2.62 -7.20
CA PRO A 165 3.12 2.01 -6.02
C PRO A 165 2.02 2.89 -5.39
N ASP A 166 1.96 4.19 -5.68
CA ASP A 166 1.02 5.12 -5.01
C ASP A 166 -0.47 4.84 -5.32
N PRO A 167 -0.88 4.55 -6.58
CA PRO A 167 -2.25 4.16 -6.89
C PRO A 167 -2.64 2.82 -6.23
N LEU A 168 -1.73 1.84 -6.23
CA LEU A 168 -1.94 0.56 -5.55
C LEU A 168 -2.13 0.77 -4.05
N ARG A 169 -1.28 1.58 -3.43
CA ARG A 169 -1.37 1.93 -2.01
C ARG A 169 -2.73 2.57 -1.67
N SER A 170 -3.20 3.51 -2.49
CA SER A 170 -4.49 4.18 -2.29
C SER A 170 -5.67 3.21 -2.43
N PHE A 171 -5.58 2.30 -3.40
CA PHE A 171 -6.54 1.23 -3.61
C PHE A 171 -6.60 0.28 -2.41
N LEU A 172 -5.44 -0.15 -1.88
CA LEU A 172 -5.36 -1.00 -0.69
C LEU A 172 -5.93 -0.30 0.54
N ASP A 173 -5.60 0.98 0.77
CA ASP A 173 -6.14 1.78 1.89
C ASP A 173 -7.68 1.81 1.86
N THR A 174 -8.26 2.02 0.67
CA THR A 174 -9.71 2.14 0.49
C THR A 174 -10.43 0.79 0.60
N ASN A 175 -9.83 -0.29 0.11
CA ASN A 175 -10.52 -1.57 -0.09
C ASN A 175 -10.05 -2.71 0.80
N LEU A 176 -9.13 -2.50 1.75
CA LEU A 176 -8.55 -3.56 2.59
C LEU A 176 -9.60 -4.47 3.23
N SER A 177 -10.69 -3.89 3.73
CA SER A 177 -11.79 -4.63 4.38
C SER A 177 -12.64 -5.50 3.44
N ARG A 178 -12.54 -5.28 2.13
CA ARG A 178 -13.26 -6.03 1.08
C ARG A 178 -12.41 -7.11 0.44
N LEU A 179 -11.10 -7.07 0.64
CA LEU A 179 -10.19 -8.06 0.09
C LEU A 179 -10.39 -9.40 0.81
N PRO A 180 -10.62 -10.50 0.07
CA PRO A 180 -10.86 -11.81 0.66
C PRO A 180 -9.58 -12.48 1.15
N ALA A 181 -9.75 -13.43 2.06
CA ALA A 181 -8.70 -14.33 2.47
C ALA A 181 -8.19 -15.20 1.30
N VAL A 182 -6.91 -15.52 1.32
CA VAL A 182 -6.17 -16.27 0.29
C VAL A 182 -5.31 -17.32 0.98
N GLU A 183 -5.34 -18.54 0.46
CA GLU A 183 -4.53 -19.66 0.95
C GLU A 183 -3.10 -19.60 0.40
N TYR A 184 -2.18 -20.29 1.08
CA TYR A 184 -0.76 -20.26 0.71
C TYR A 184 -0.49 -20.84 -0.70
N ASP A 185 -1.22 -21.88 -1.09
CA ASP A 185 -1.10 -22.55 -2.38
C ASP A 185 -1.60 -21.70 -3.56
N GLU A 186 -2.45 -20.70 -3.28
CA GLU A 186 -2.93 -19.74 -4.27
C GLU A 186 -1.91 -18.61 -4.55
N ILE A 187 -0.87 -18.47 -3.73
CA ILE A 187 0.15 -17.44 -3.87
C ILE A 187 1.38 -18.01 -4.59
N PRO A 188 1.89 -17.36 -5.65
CA PRO A 188 3.11 -17.81 -6.30
C PRO A 188 4.28 -17.86 -5.32
N LYS A 189 4.97 -18.99 -5.25
CA LYS A 189 6.19 -19.12 -4.42
C LYS A 189 7.22 -18.03 -4.73
N ALA A 190 7.37 -17.69 -6.02
CA ALA A 190 8.27 -16.64 -6.48
C ALA A 190 7.93 -15.25 -5.90
N PHE A 191 6.65 -14.96 -5.66
CA PHE A 191 6.24 -13.73 -4.99
C PHE A 191 6.74 -13.69 -3.55
N ILE A 192 6.48 -14.74 -2.77
CA ILE A 192 6.89 -14.81 -1.34
C ILE A 192 8.43 -14.73 -1.21
N GLU A 193 9.16 -15.28 -2.19
CA GLU A 193 10.63 -15.24 -2.23
C GLU A 193 11.22 -13.86 -2.53
N ARG A 194 10.48 -12.97 -3.21
CA ARG A 194 11.04 -11.76 -3.83
C ARG A 194 10.29 -10.47 -3.54
N PHE A 195 9.13 -10.52 -2.89
CA PHE A 195 8.26 -9.36 -2.66
C PHE A 195 9.01 -8.16 -2.05
N MET A 196 9.99 -8.41 -1.16
CA MET A 196 10.73 -7.39 -0.43
C MET A 196 11.67 -6.53 -1.29
N TYR A 197 11.87 -6.90 -2.56
CA TYR A 197 12.70 -6.15 -3.49
C TYR A 197 11.89 -5.22 -4.42
N ASN A 198 10.56 -5.14 -4.25
CA ASN A 198 9.68 -4.30 -5.06
C ASN A 198 8.62 -3.61 -4.18
N ASP A 199 8.43 -2.30 -4.37
CA ASP A 199 7.46 -1.50 -3.61
C ASP A 199 6.05 -2.09 -3.63
N SER A 200 5.57 -2.46 -4.82
CA SER A 200 4.25 -3.06 -5.02
C SER A 200 4.16 -4.45 -4.38
N GLY A 201 5.26 -5.19 -4.40
CA GLY A 201 5.38 -6.49 -3.72
C GLY A 201 5.23 -6.36 -2.21
N ILE A 202 5.91 -5.37 -1.60
CA ILE A 202 5.81 -5.07 -0.17
C ILE A 202 4.41 -4.64 0.21
N LEU A 203 3.77 -3.76 -0.58
CA LEU A 203 2.40 -3.32 -0.33
C LEU A 203 1.40 -4.49 -0.34
N LEU A 204 1.48 -5.35 -1.36
CA LEU A 204 0.62 -6.54 -1.48
C LEU A 204 0.91 -7.57 -0.39
N ALA A 205 2.17 -7.79 -0.03
CA ALA A 205 2.54 -8.67 1.08
C ALA A 205 1.99 -8.14 2.42
N THR A 206 2.03 -6.82 2.62
CA THR A 206 1.46 -6.17 3.81
C THR A 206 -0.04 -6.41 3.89
N SER A 207 -0.79 -6.21 2.81
CA SER A 207 -2.23 -6.50 2.81
C SER A 207 -2.51 -8.00 3.01
N LEU A 208 -1.71 -8.89 2.41
CA LEU A 208 -1.87 -10.33 2.57
C LEU A 208 -1.75 -10.78 4.03
N ILE A 209 -0.74 -10.32 4.78
CA ILE A 209 -0.57 -10.72 6.19
C ILE A 209 -1.60 -10.08 7.13
N ILE A 210 -2.14 -8.90 6.79
CA ILE A 210 -3.24 -8.29 7.57
C ILE A 210 -4.52 -9.13 7.44
N ILE A 211 -4.80 -9.61 6.23
CA ILE A 211 -6.02 -10.38 5.93
C ILE A 211 -5.85 -11.84 6.37
N ASN A 212 -4.64 -12.41 6.25
CA ASN A 212 -4.36 -13.84 6.43
C ASN A 212 -3.24 -14.05 7.45
N ASN A 213 -3.61 -14.27 8.71
CA ASN A 213 -2.64 -14.54 9.78
C ASN A 213 -1.77 -15.78 9.51
N ASP A 214 -2.30 -16.79 8.81
CA ASP A 214 -1.58 -18.03 8.52
C ASP A 214 -0.39 -17.82 7.55
N LEU A 215 -0.36 -16.72 6.81
CA LEU A 215 0.74 -16.41 5.89
C LEU A 215 1.97 -15.81 6.59
N VAL A 216 1.81 -15.31 7.82
CA VAL A 216 2.84 -14.60 8.59
C VAL A 216 4.14 -15.40 8.69
N GLY A 217 4.04 -16.71 8.95
CA GLY A 217 5.21 -17.58 9.09
C GLY A 217 6.06 -17.67 7.83
N TYR A 218 5.43 -17.68 6.65
CA TYR A 218 6.12 -17.77 5.37
C TYR A 218 6.87 -16.48 5.05
N PHE A 219 6.22 -15.32 5.19
CA PHE A 219 6.90 -14.05 4.95
C PHE A 219 8.00 -13.78 5.98
N TYR A 220 7.77 -14.12 7.26
CA TYR A 220 8.80 -14.04 8.30
C TYR A 220 10.05 -14.83 7.91
N TYR A 221 9.89 -16.07 7.46
CA TYR A 221 11.01 -16.92 7.06
C TYR A 221 11.89 -16.22 6.01
N TYR A 222 11.28 -15.69 4.95
CA TYR A 222 12.02 -15.03 3.87
C TYR A 222 12.67 -13.71 4.29
N ILE A 223 12.10 -12.97 5.23
CA ILE A 223 12.75 -11.79 5.82
C ILE A 223 14.02 -12.16 6.59
N ILE A 224 14.01 -13.30 7.30
CA ILE A 224 15.16 -13.71 8.13
C ILE A 224 16.29 -14.34 7.31
N VAL A 225 15.97 -15.12 6.28
CA VAL A 225 17.02 -15.84 5.51
C VAL A 225 17.69 -15.00 4.43
N ASN A 226 17.08 -13.89 4.02
CA ASN A 226 17.65 -13.01 3.00
C ASN A 226 18.59 -11.95 3.58
N GLU A 227 19.48 -11.43 2.73
CA GLU A 227 20.34 -10.31 3.09
C GLU A 227 19.52 -9.05 3.37
N SER A 228 19.98 -8.23 4.32
CA SER A 228 19.26 -7.03 4.80
C SER A 228 19.20 -5.86 3.80
N SER A 229 19.55 -6.09 2.52
CA SER A 229 19.48 -5.08 1.45
C SER A 229 18.06 -4.58 1.19
N PHE A 230 17.04 -5.40 1.47
CA PHE A 230 15.64 -5.00 1.39
C PHE A 230 15.27 -3.85 2.34
N LEU A 231 16.07 -3.58 3.40
CA LEU A 231 15.83 -2.50 4.35
C LEU A 231 16.07 -1.09 3.76
N ASP A 232 16.61 -1.00 2.55
CA ASP A 232 16.75 0.27 1.81
C ASP A 232 15.43 0.75 1.18
N ASN A 233 14.43 -0.13 1.11
CA ASN A 233 13.10 0.17 0.60
C ASN A 233 12.26 0.90 1.66
N ASP A 234 11.60 2.01 1.29
CA ASP A 234 10.82 2.81 2.23
C ASP A 234 9.55 2.08 2.72
N TYR A 235 8.91 1.27 1.88
CA TYR A 235 7.68 0.56 2.22
C TYR A 235 7.93 -0.63 3.17
N ILE A 236 9.16 -1.14 3.25
CA ILE A 236 9.44 -2.31 4.09
C ILE A 236 9.19 -2.03 5.56
N TRP A 237 9.40 -0.80 6.02
CA TRP A 237 9.20 -0.43 7.42
C TRP A 237 7.73 -0.55 7.84
N MET A 238 6.80 -0.30 6.91
CA MET A 238 5.37 -0.54 7.11
C MET A 238 5.06 -2.03 7.21
N PHE A 239 5.62 -2.83 6.28
CA PHE A 239 5.47 -4.28 6.31
C PHE A 239 6.01 -4.89 7.61
N LEU A 240 7.21 -4.48 8.04
CA LEU A 240 7.84 -4.95 9.27
C LEU A 240 7.05 -4.54 10.52
N ALA A 241 6.41 -3.36 10.50
CA ALA A 241 5.54 -2.91 11.59
C ALA A 241 4.33 -3.84 11.75
N VAL A 242 3.73 -4.30 10.66
CA VAL A 242 2.66 -5.31 10.72
C VAL A 242 3.21 -6.66 11.17
N LEU A 243 4.31 -7.10 10.55
CA LEU A 243 4.88 -8.41 10.81
C LEU A 243 5.24 -8.59 12.29
N ILE A 244 5.88 -7.59 12.91
CA ILE A 244 6.32 -7.66 14.30
C ILE A 244 5.15 -7.72 15.30
N SER A 245 3.97 -7.19 14.91
CA SER A 245 2.76 -7.26 15.72
C SER A 245 2.05 -8.61 15.64
N LEU A 246 2.36 -9.44 14.64
CA LEU A 246 1.70 -10.73 14.40
C LEU A 246 2.55 -11.94 14.82
N VAL A 247 3.83 -11.74 15.15
CA VAL A 247 4.74 -12.82 15.52
C VAL A 247 4.94 -12.95 17.03
N ASP A 248 5.42 -14.11 17.48
CA ASP A 248 5.82 -14.37 18.87
C ASP A 248 7.09 -13.59 19.28
N ASP A 249 7.35 -13.50 20.58
CA ASP A 249 8.42 -12.67 21.13
C ASP A 249 9.83 -13.06 20.64
N ASP A 250 10.09 -14.35 20.42
CA ASP A 250 11.38 -14.83 19.88
C ASP A 250 11.59 -14.30 18.44
N LYS A 251 10.54 -14.35 17.62
CA LYS A 251 10.54 -13.79 16.27
C LYS A 251 10.64 -12.26 16.28
N LYS A 252 9.97 -11.58 17.21
CA LYS A 252 10.11 -10.11 17.38
C LYS A 252 11.55 -9.73 17.67
N PHE A 253 12.20 -10.44 18.58
CA PHE A 253 13.61 -10.20 18.92
C PHE A 253 14.52 -10.31 17.70
N LYS A 254 14.31 -11.34 16.87
CA LYS A 254 15.09 -11.53 15.65
C LYS A 254 14.88 -10.40 14.63
N LEU A 255 13.63 -9.92 14.45
CA LEU A 255 13.34 -8.78 13.57
C LEU A 255 14.03 -7.50 14.05
N VAL A 256 14.03 -7.24 15.35
CA VAL A 256 14.76 -6.09 15.93
C VAL A 256 16.26 -6.23 15.70
N GLU A 257 16.83 -7.42 15.88
CA GLU A 257 18.26 -7.67 15.68
C GLU A 257 18.71 -7.31 14.26
N ILE A 258 18.00 -7.76 13.23
CA ILE A 258 18.37 -7.53 11.83
C ILE A 258 18.12 -6.09 11.36
N THR A 259 17.15 -5.38 11.96
CA THR A 259 16.80 -4.00 11.59
C THR A 259 17.65 -2.96 12.30
N ARG A 260 18.13 -3.27 13.52
CA ARG A 260 18.82 -2.33 14.42
C ARG A 260 19.93 -1.53 13.74
N MET A 261 20.86 -2.20 13.05
CA MET A 261 22.01 -1.54 12.44
C MET A 261 21.58 -0.53 11.37
N LYS A 262 20.54 -0.87 10.59
CA LYS A 262 20.02 0.00 9.55
C LYS A 262 19.31 1.22 10.12
N ILE A 263 18.53 1.05 11.19
CA ILE A 263 17.87 2.17 11.88
C ILE A 263 18.90 3.19 12.37
N PHE A 264 19.99 2.73 12.99
CA PHE A 264 21.09 3.61 13.42
C PHE A 264 21.76 4.32 12.23
N GLU A 265 22.03 3.60 11.13
CA GLU A 265 22.59 4.17 9.92
C GLU A 265 21.69 5.29 9.34
N LEU A 266 20.38 5.04 9.26
CA LEU A 266 19.40 6.00 8.76
C LEU A 266 19.30 7.23 9.66
N LYS A 267 19.33 7.05 10.99
CA LYS A 267 19.35 8.16 11.94
C LYS A 267 20.58 9.05 11.76
N GLN A 268 21.77 8.47 11.61
CA GLN A 268 23.01 9.22 11.45
C GLN A 268 23.08 10.02 10.14
N LYS A 269 22.53 9.45 9.06
CA LYS A 269 22.44 10.13 7.77
C LYS A 269 21.46 11.31 7.81
N GLY A 270 20.44 11.25 8.69
CA GLY A 270 19.38 12.24 8.80
C GLY A 270 18.46 12.25 7.58
N GLY A 271 17.23 12.71 7.76
CA GLY A 271 16.29 13.01 6.66
C GLY A 271 15.12 12.03 6.52
N GLU A 272 14.38 12.21 5.42
CA GLU A 272 13.05 11.61 5.17
C GLU A 272 13.03 10.08 5.25
N LYS A 273 14.15 9.41 4.99
CA LYS A 273 14.25 7.95 5.11
C LYS A 273 14.15 7.46 6.55
N PHE A 274 14.70 8.20 7.52
CA PHE A 274 14.53 7.85 8.93
C PHE A 274 13.07 8.02 9.36
N ASP A 275 12.36 9.00 8.80
CA ASP A 275 10.93 9.20 9.09
C ASP A 275 10.07 8.00 8.69
N LYS A 276 10.47 7.23 7.66
CA LYS A 276 9.76 6.01 7.25
C LYS A 276 9.83 4.90 8.30
N THR A 277 10.86 4.90 9.16
CA THR A 277 11.00 3.91 10.23
C THR A 277 9.99 4.08 11.37
N GLU A 278 9.28 5.21 11.40
CA GLU A 278 8.38 5.58 12.49
C GLU A 278 7.31 4.54 12.79
N TYR A 279 6.71 3.93 11.76
CA TYR A 279 5.72 2.86 11.94
C TYR A 279 6.32 1.65 12.66
N PHE A 280 7.53 1.24 12.26
CA PHE A 280 8.22 0.12 12.89
C PHE A 280 8.66 0.45 14.32
N LEU A 281 9.19 1.65 14.57
CA LEU A 281 9.58 2.11 15.90
C LEU A 281 8.38 2.11 16.85
N LYS A 282 7.24 2.66 16.41
CA LYS A 282 6.00 2.63 17.20
C LYS A 282 5.53 1.19 17.46
N ALA A 283 5.65 0.30 16.48
CA ALA A 283 5.29 -1.10 16.62
C ALA A 283 6.14 -1.83 17.67
N ILE A 284 7.39 -1.40 17.91
CA ILE A 284 8.26 -1.93 18.98
C ILE A 284 8.23 -1.10 20.28
N GLY A 285 7.32 -0.13 20.38
CA GLY A 285 7.16 0.70 21.57
C GLY A 285 8.25 1.76 21.75
N LEU A 286 8.86 2.22 20.65
CA LEU A 286 9.87 3.28 20.64
C LEU A 286 9.41 4.50 19.85
N SER A 287 9.88 5.65 20.30
CA SER A 287 9.82 6.91 19.57
C SER A 287 11.13 7.17 18.82
N LYS A 288 11.15 8.19 17.95
CA LYS A 288 12.36 8.56 17.20
C LYS A 288 13.46 9.06 18.13
N GLU A 289 13.06 9.66 19.24
CA GLU A 289 13.93 10.22 20.28
C GLU A 289 14.64 9.13 21.09
N ASP A 290 14.03 7.93 21.20
CA ASP A 290 14.59 6.81 21.98
C ASP A 290 15.75 6.10 21.26
N VAL A 291 15.82 6.23 19.94
CA VAL A 291 16.97 5.75 19.17
C VAL A 291 18.08 6.76 19.41
N LEU A 292 19.04 6.50 20.30
CA LEU A 292 20.19 7.38 20.60
C LEU A 292 21.43 7.05 19.77
#